data_AF-A0A495ZI30-F1
#
_entry.id   AF-A0A495ZI30-F1
#
_cell.length_a   1.000
_cell.length_b   1.000
_cell.length_c   1.000
_cell.angle_alpha   90.00
_cell.angle_beta   90.00
_cell.angle_gamma   90.00
#
_symmetry.space_group_name_H-M   'P 1'
#
loop_
_entity.id
_entity.type
_entity.pdbx_description
1 polymer ?
#
loop_
_entity_poly.entity_id
_entity_poly.type
_entity_poly.pdbx_seq_one_letter_code
_entity_poly.pdbx_strand_id
1 'polypeptide(L)'
;MKLVICLCIALLLVLTPLAMSVGPAEFLDGLVLYHPYDEGKGAEAEDLSENEHVGVIDNPKWVNGKFGKALEFGGPGSDVFVTVESTNALNVDAFSFMAWINSEEWNGVRQIVGKSVHGGCGGRVQYGVFSDAGTFKIRLETEAGRADIATDLPETGKFVHIAFTN
;
A
#
# COMPACT_ATOMS: atom_id res chain seq x y z
N MET A 1 -1.22 70.51 7.88
CA MET A 1 -0.17 69.49 7.70
C MET A 1 -0.75 68.10 8.05
N LYS A 2 -1.72 67.66 7.25
CA LYS A 2 -2.33 66.32 7.28
C LYS A 2 -1.71 65.56 6.10
N LEU A 3 -0.49 65.06 6.25
CA LEU A 3 0.21 64.41 5.12
C LEU A 3 1.29 63.40 5.56
N VAL A 4 1.12 62.72 6.70
CA VAL A 4 2.12 61.72 7.18
C VAL A 4 1.50 60.38 7.60
N ILE A 5 0.17 60.23 7.58
CA ILE A 5 -0.49 58.98 8.07
C ILE A 5 -0.84 57.99 6.95
N CYS A 6 -0.68 58.35 5.67
CA CYS A 6 -1.07 57.48 4.55
C CYS A 6 0.05 56.57 4.01
N LEU A 7 1.30 56.71 4.45
CA LEU A 7 2.43 55.94 3.89
C LEU A 7 2.76 54.65 4.67
N CYS A 8 2.22 54.45 5.87
CA CYS A 8 2.55 53.28 6.70
C CYS A 8 1.56 52.10 6.56
N ILE A 9 0.40 52.30 5.92
CA ILE A 9 -0.60 51.22 5.75
C ILE A 9 -0.49 50.58 4.36
N ALA A 10 0.09 51.26 3.37
CA ALA A 10 0.25 50.74 2.01
C ALA A 10 1.48 49.83 1.82
N LEU A 11 2.43 49.80 2.76
CA LEU A 11 3.66 48.99 2.65
C LEU A 11 3.63 47.69 3.49
N LEU A 12 2.53 47.41 4.19
CA LEU A 12 2.38 46.19 5.01
C LEU A 12 1.51 45.10 4.36
N LEU A 13 1.06 45.30 3.12
CA LEU A 13 0.21 44.36 2.37
C LEU A 13 0.89 43.70 1.15
N VAL A 14 2.20 43.90 0.96
CA VAL A 14 2.92 43.38 -0.24
C VAL A 14 3.99 42.35 0.09
N LEU A 15 3.94 41.72 1.27
CA LEU A 15 4.90 40.67 1.62
C LEU A 15 4.28 39.51 2.41
N THR A 16 3.07 39.09 2.06
CA THR A 16 2.73 37.68 2.27
C THR A 16 3.24 36.93 1.05
N PRO A 17 4.31 36.12 1.13
CA PRO A 17 4.42 35.06 0.16
C PRO A 17 3.13 34.26 0.30
N LEU A 18 2.34 34.19 -0.77
CA LEU A 18 1.41 33.09 -0.94
C LEU A 18 2.31 31.85 -0.99
N ALA A 19 2.67 31.34 0.17
CA ALA A 19 3.16 29.99 0.28
C ALA A 19 1.98 29.16 -0.19
N MET A 20 1.99 28.81 -1.48
CA MET A 20 1.31 27.60 -1.89
C MET A 20 1.99 26.52 -1.06
N SER A 21 1.39 26.23 0.08
CA SER A 21 1.57 24.97 0.75
C SER A 21 1.13 23.94 -0.26
N VAL A 22 2.04 23.53 -1.15
CA VAL A 22 2.01 22.17 -1.66
C VAL A 22 2.32 21.36 -0.42
N GLY A 23 1.27 21.11 0.37
CA GLY A 23 1.39 20.26 1.53
C GLY A 23 1.78 18.86 1.05
N PRO A 24 2.22 17.97 1.94
CA PRO A 24 2.36 16.54 1.64
C PRO A 24 1.02 15.87 1.20
N ALA A 25 -0.07 16.63 1.04
CA ALA A 25 -1.42 16.20 0.74
C ALA A 25 -1.59 15.53 -0.64
N GLU A 26 -0.67 15.69 -1.59
CA GLU A 26 -0.81 15.11 -2.93
C GLU A 26 -0.57 13.58 -2.99
N PHE A 27 0.08 12.99 -1.97
CA PHE A 27 0.32 11.54 -1.93
C PHE A 27 -0.60 10.78 -0.97
N LEU A 28 -1.34 11.51 -0.11
CA LEU A 28 -2.31 10.91 0.82
C LEU A 28 -3.72 10.88 0.24
N ASP A 29 -4.02 11.76 -0.72
CA ASP A 29 -5.31 11.73 -1.41
C ASP A 29 -5.47 10.41 -2.18
N GLY A 30 -6.56 9.70 -1.90
CA GLY A 30 -6.82 8.36 -2.42
C GLY A 30 -5.99 7.23 -1.81
N LEU A 31 -5.15 7.48 -0.80
CA LEU A 31 -4.41 6.43 -0.10
C LEU A 31 -5.36 5.66 0.82
N VAL A 32 -5.62 4.39 0.47
CA VAL A 32 -6.55 3.53 1.21
C VAL A 32 -5.87 2.77 2.35
N LEU A 33 -4.61 2.41 2.19
CA LEU A 33 -3.86 1.58 3.14
C LEU A 33 -2.37 1.83 2.95
N TYR A 34 -1.65 2.05 4.05
CA TYR A 34 -0.19 2.12 4.04
C TYR A 34 0.42 1.54 5.31
N HIS A 35 0.99 0.35 5.18
CA HIS A 35 1.82 -0.29 6.21
C HIS A 35 3.31 -0.05 5.90
N PRO A 36 4.00 0.86 6.63
CA PRO A 36 5.43 1.11 6.42
C PRO A 36 6.29 -0.03 6.97
N TYR A 37 5.79 -0.77 7.97
CA TYR A 37 6.53 -1.78 8.73
C TYR A 37 7.76 -1.23 9.46
N ASP A 38 7.77 0.05 9.86
CA ASP A 38 8.90 0.68 10.56
C ASP A 38 8.93 0.40 12.09
N GLU A 39 7.86 -0.17 12.64
CA GLU A 39 7.71 -0.49 14.06
C GLU A 39 8.77 -1.51 14.53
N GLY A 40 9.07 -2.48 13.67
CA GLY A 40 10.14 -3.45 13.87
C GLY A 40 9.93 -4.45 15.01
N LYS A 41 8.76 -4.44 15.64
CA LYS A 41 8.36 -5.31 16.75
C LYS A 41 6.85 -5.25 16.96
N GLY A 42 6.32 -6.19 17.73
CA GLY A 42 4.90 -6.25 18.08
C GLY A 42 4.09 -7.12 17.11
N ALA A 43 2.78 -7.11 17.30
CA ALA A 43 1.81 -7.95 16.59
C ALA A 43 0.87 -7.13 15.69
N GLU A 44 1.17 -5.85 15.49
CA GLU A 44 0.37 -4.93 14.67
C GLU A 44 1.26 -4.23 13.64
N ALA A 45 0.71 -4.02 12.46
CA ALA A 45 1.24 -3.15 11.42
C ALA A 45 0.38 -1.88 11.38
N GLU A 46 0.97 -0.75 11.71
CA GLU A 46 0.30 0.54 11.75
C GLU A 46 -0.11 0.96 10.33
N ASP A 47 -1.34 1.46 10.19
CA ASP A 47 -1.78 2.12 8.97
C ASP A 47 -1.58 3.63 9.11
N LEU A 48 -0.68 4.19 8.29
CA LEU A 48 -0.45 5.63 8.23
C LEU A 48 -1.36 6.36 7.22
N SER A 49 -2.33 5.64 6.63
CA SER A 49 -3.44 6.27 5.92
C SER A 49 -4.47 6.86 6.90
N GLU A 50 -5.43 7.63 6.39
CA GLU A 50 -6.52 8.17 7.20
C GLU A 50 -7.66 7.16 7.47
N ASN A 51 -7.49 5.89 7.08
CA ASN A 51 -8.54 4.86 7.13
C ASN A 51 -8.42 3.87 8.30
N GLU A 52 -7.36 3.95 9.12
CA GLU A 52 -7.15 3.12 10.31
C GLU A 52 -7.19 1.60 10.03
N HIS A 53 -6.71 1.16 8.87
CA HIS A 53 -6.65 -0.25 8.47
C HIS A 53 -5.46 -0.98 9.11
N VAL A 54 -5.37 -0.97 10.45
CA VAL A 54 -4.31 -1.65 11.21
C VAL A 54 -4.29 -3.15 10.88
N GLY A 55 -3.11 -3.67 10.56
CA GLY A 55 -2.92 -5.08 10.25
C GLY A 55 -2.55 -5.89 11.48
N VAL A 56 -3.22 -7.01 11.72
CA VAL A 56 -2.82 -7.99 12.74
C VAL A 56 -1.79 -8.94 12.15
N ILE A 57 -0.61 -9.02 12.75
CA ILE A 57 0.51 -9.85 12.30
C ILE A 57 0.40 -11.23 12.96
N ASP A 58 0.27 -12.28 12.14
CA ASP A 58 0.20 -13.67 12.62
C ASP A 58 1.34 -14.50 12.00
N ASN A 59 2.44 -14.64 12.77
CA ASN A 59 3.67 -15.41 12.49
C ASN A 59 4.82 -14.79 11.65
N PRO A 60 4.67 -13.75 10.80
CA PRO A 60 5.83 -13.14 10.15
C PRO A 60 6.88 -12.65 11.14
N LYS A 61 8.14 -12.65 10.69
CA LYS A 61 9.27 -12.15 11.49
C LYS A 61 9.66 -10.76 11.06
N TRP A 62 9.97 -9.92 12.03
CA TRP A 62 10.60 -8.63 11.77
C TRP A 62 12.04 -8.80 11.31
N VAL A 63 12.37 -8.23 10.16
CA VAL A 63 13.72 -8.23 9.56
C VAL A 63 14.12 -6.82 9.13
N ASN A 64 15.35 -6.66 8.64
CA ASN A 64 15.75 -5.39 8.04
C ASN A 64 15.14 -5.28 6.64
N GLY A 65 14.43 -4.19 6.40
CA GLY A 65 13.77 -3.91 5.13
C GLY A 65 14.70 -3.24 4.10
N LYS A 66 14.12 -2.85 2.96
CA LYS A 66 14.79 -1.94 2.02
C LYS A 66 15.14 -0.61 2.69
N PHE A 67 14.18 -0.11 3.47
CA PHE A 67 14.29 1.01 4.39
C PHE A 67 13.79 0.51 5.74
N GLY A 68 14.42 0.93 6.84
CA GLY A 68 13.98 0.56 8.19
C GLY A 68 13.80 -0.94 8.38
N LYS A 69 12.56 -1.35 8.64
CA LYS A 69 12.15 -2.71 8.96
C LYS A 69 11.18 -3.27 7.90
N ALA A 70 10.97 -4.58 7.94
CA ALA A 70 10.05 -5.29 7.07
C ALA A 70 9.59 -6.58 7.75
N LEU A 71 8.58 -7.22 7.18
CA LEU A 71 8.14 -8.55 7.55
C LEU A 71 8.68 -9.59 6.56
N GLU A 72 9.27 -10.65 7.09
CA GLU A 72 9.63 -11.85 6.36
C GLU A 72 8.46 -12.84 6.42
N PHE A 73 7.86 -13.08 5.26
CA PHE A 73 6.76 -14.03 5.09
C PHE A 73 7.32 -15.37 4.62
N GLY A 74 7.29 -16.37 5.49
CA GLY A 74 7.80 -17.71 5.19
C GLY A 74 7.93 -18.58 6.44
N GLY A 75 8.15 -19.87 6.22
CA GLY A 75 8.21 -20.89 7.29
C GLY A 75 7.24 -22.05 7.04
N PRO A 76 7.34 -23.12 7.85
CA PRO A 76 6.42 -24.25 7.75
C PRO A 76 5.01 -23.84 8.18
N GLY A 77 4.02 -24.03 7.31
CA GLY A 77 2.60 -23.78 7.61
C GLY A 77 1.91 -22.88 6.59
N SER A 78 0.59 -22.78 6.68
CA SER A 78 -0.26 -21.88 5.89
C SER A 78 -0.52 -20.53 6.55
N ASP A 79 0.01 -20.31 7.77
CA ASP A 79 -0.53 -19.33 8.70
C ASP A 79 0.42 -18.14 8.91
N VAL A 80 1.08 -17.67 7.84
CA VAL A 80 2.05 -16.56 7.91
C VAL A 80 1.52 -15.38 7.10
N PHE A 81 0.82 -14.45 7.75
CA PHE A 81 0.17 -13.34 7.07
C PHE A 81 -0.04 -12.12 7.98
N VAL A 82 -0.47 -11.02 7.36
CA VAL A 82 -1.05 -9.86 8.04
C VAL A 82 -2.51 -9.76 7.63
N THR A 83 -3.41 -9.70 8.61
CA THR A 83 -4.86 -9.58 8.39
C THR A 83 -5.30 -8.16 8.63
N VAL A 84 -5.99 -7.57 7.65
CA VAL A 84 -6.68 -6.29 7.78
C VAL A 84 -8.18 -6.58 7.73
N GLU A 85 -8.92 -6.05 8.70
CA GLU A 85 -10.37 -6.19 8.72
C GLU A 85 -11.03 -5.54 7.50
N SER A 86 -12.04 -6.20 6.95
CA SER A 86 -12.68 -5.75 5.73
C SER A 86 -13.54 -4.51 5.97
N THR A 87 -13.26 -3.43 5.24
CA THR A 87 -14.08 -2.21 5.22
C THR A 87 -14.61 -1.91 3.81
N ASN A 88 -15.51 -0.92 3.71
CA ASN A 88 -15.99 -0.43 2.41
C ASN A 88 -14.89 0.26 1.59
N ALA A 89 -13.90 0.88 2.24
CA ALA A 89 -12.79 1.54 1.56
C ALA A 89 -11.89 0.54 0.80
N LEU A 90 -11.86 -0.72 1.26
CA LEU A 90 -11.17 -1.82 0.58
C LEU A 90 -12.03 -2.49 -0.51
N ASN A 91 -13.27 -2.05 -0.75
CA ASN A 91 -14.08 -2.58 -1.85
C ASN A 91 -13.91 -1.66 -3.07
N VAL A 92 -12.88 -1.92 -3.88
CA VAL A 92 -12.42 -1.04 -4.96
C VAL A 92 -12.76 -1.59 -6.35
N ASP A 93 -13.09 -0.70 -7.29
CA ASP A 93 -13.26 -1.01 -8.72
C ASP A 93 -11.96 -0.81 -9.52
N ALA A 94 -11.11 0.12 -9.06
CA ALA A 94 -9.77 0.37 -9.56
C ALA A 94 -8.85 0.72 -8.39
N PHE A 95 -7.60 0.29 -8.46
CA PHE A 95 -6.61 0.59 -7.43
C PHE A 95 -5.20 0.63 -8.01
N SER A 96 -4.32 1.30 -7.26
CA SER A 96 -2.89 1.14 -7.45
C SER A 96 -2.31 0.43 -6.25
N PHE A 97 -1.41 -0.52 -6.49
CA PHE A 97 -0.67 -1.22 -5.42
C PHE A 97 0.82 -1.02 -5.61
N MET A 98 1.50 -0.69 -4.52
CA MET A 98 2.94 -0.51 -4.50
C MET A 98 3.54 -1.20 -3.27
N ALA A 99 4.69 -1.82 -3.44
CA ALA A 99 5.44 -2.41 -2.33
C ALA A 99 6.92 -2.59 -2.68
N TRP A 100 7.76 -2.60 -1.65
CA TRP A 100 9.08 -3.22 -1.73
C TRP A 100 8.96 -4.69 -1.35
N ILE A 101 9.33 -5.59 -2.27
CA ILE A 101 9.30 -7.04 -2.03
C ILE A 101 10.68 -7.65 -2.26
N ASN A 102 10.99 -8.72 -1.54
CA ASN A 102 12.17 -9.54 -1.77
C ASN A 102 11.74 -11.01 -1.70
N SER A 103 11.61 -11.66 -2.85
CA SER A 103 11.29 -13.08 -2.90
C SER A 103 12.57 -13.90 -3.05
N GLU A 104 12.71 -14.98 -2.30
CA GLU A 104 13.80 -15.94 -2.49
C GLU A 104 13.61 -16.74 -3.79
N GLU A 105 12.37 -17.07 -4.12
CA GLU A 105 11.98 -17.85 -5.29
C GLU A 105 10.52 -17.57 -5.71
N TRP A 106 10.16 -17.98 -6.93
CA TRP A 106 8.81 -17.86 -7.48
C TRP A 106 8.24 -19.22 -7.88
N ASN A 107 8.08 -20.10 -6.90
CA ASN A 107 7.49 -21.43 -7.08
C ASN A 107 6.01 -21.44 -6.67
N GLY A 108 5.22 -22.26 -7.38
CA GLY A 108 3.79 -22.40 -7.13
C GLY A 108 3.02 -21.09 -7.30
N VAL A 109 1.96 -20.94 -6.51
CA VAL A 109 1.20 -19.69 -6.41
C VAL A 109 1.69 -18.93 -5.18
N ARG A 110 2.15 -17.70 -5.36
CA ARG A 110 2.49 -16.80 -4.23
C ARG A 110 1.56 -15.61 -4.24
N GLN A 111 0.71 -15.48 -3.22
CA GLN A 111 -0.11 -14.30 -3.00
C GLN A 111 0.70 -13.29 -2.16
N ILE A 112 0.88 -12.08 -2.69
CA ILE A 112 1.60 -11.00 -2.00
C ILE A 112 0.62 -10.18 -1.15
N VAL A 113 -0.53 -9.86 -1.74
CA VAL A 113 -1.67 -9.26 -1.06
C VAL A 113 -2.93 -9.76 -1.75
N GLY A 114 -4.02 -9.90 -1.01
CA GLY A 114 -5.30 -10.17 -1.61
C GLY A 114 -6.45 -9.89 -0.66
N LYS A 115 -7.56 -9.45 -1.23
CA LYS A 115 -8.84 -9.37 -0.58
C LYS A 115 -9.80 -10.30 -1.30
N SER A 116 -10.53 -11.08 -0.52
CA SER A 116 -11.45 -12.08 -1.04
C SER A 116 -12.60 -12.28 -0.07
N VAL A 117 -13.76 -12.65 -0.60
CA VAL A 117 -14.92 -13.09 0.19
C VAL A 117 -14.86 -14.59 0.53
N HIS A 118 -13.76 -15.29 0.22
CA HIS A 118 -13.71 -16.75 0.26
C HIS A 118 -13.58 -17.35 1.67
N GLY A 119 -14.65 -18.03 2.10
CA GLY A 119 -14.62 -19.13 3.08
C GLY A 119 -14.40 -20.51 2.43
N GLY A 120 -13.51 -20.62 1.44
CA GLY A 120 -13.16 -21.90 0.80
C GLY A 120 -14.20 -22.46 -0.19
N CYS A 121 -13.89 -22.36 -1.49
CA CYS A 121 -14.51 -23.08 -2.62
C CYS A 121 -15.94 -22.69 -3.04
N GLY A 122 -16.12 -21.45 -3.51
CA GLY A 122 -17.25 -21.05 -4.38
C GLY A 122 -17.43 -19.52 -4.46
N GLY A 123 -17.54 -18.97 -5.68
CA GLY A 123 -17.75 -17.52 -5.92
C GLY A 123 -16.48 -16.68 -5.67
N ARG A 124 -15.77 -16.30 -6.75
CA ARG A 124 -14.51 -15.55 -6.63
C ARG A 124 -14.77 -14.07 -6.90
N VAL A 125 -15.24 -13.34 -5.89
CA VAL A 125 -15.02 -11.89 -5.86
C VAL A 125 -13.73 -11.67 -5.09
N GLN A 126 -12.66 -11.40 -5.82
CA GLN A 126 -11.35 -11.14 -5.23
C GLN A 126 -10.54 -10.18 -6.07
N TYR A 127 -9.65 -9.47 -5.40
CA TYR A 127 -8.55 -8.81 -6.07
C TYR A 127 -7.26 -8.99 -5.28
N GLY A 128 -6.12 -8.90 -5.96
CA GLY A 128 -4.84 -9.02 -5.29
C GLY A 128 -3.66 -9.08 -6.25
N VAL A 129 -2.48 -9.26 -5.67
CA VAL A 129 -1.21 -9.36 -6.37
C VAL A 129 -0.63 -10.75 -6.15
N PHE A 130 -0.29 -11.42 -7.24
CA PHE A 130 0.10 -12.83 -7.25
C PHE A 130 1.30 -13.08 -8.16
N SER A 131 2.08 -14.11 -7.84
CA SER A 131 2.81 -14.86 -8.85
C SER A 131 2.11 -16.19 -9.10
N ASP A 132 1.93 -16.53 -10.37
CA ASP A 132 1.29 -17.77 -10.81
C ASP A 132 1.67 -18.06 -12.25
N ALA A 133 1.91 -19.34 -12.58
CA ALA A 133 2.27 -19.81 -13.92
C ALA A 133 3.43 -19.03 -14.57
N GLY A 134 4.47 -18.71 -13.79
CA GLY A 134 5.68 -18.03 -14.30
C GLY A 134 5.52 -16.53 -14.56
N THR A 135 4.46 -15.92 -14.07
CA THR A 135 4.19 -14.48 -14.24
C THR A 135 3.84 -13.83 -12.92
N PHE A 136 4.15 -12.54 -12.78
CA PHE A 136 3.69 -11.70 -11.70
C PHE A 136 2.52 -10.87 -12.20
N LYS A 137 1.42 -10.79 -11.44
CA LYS A 137 0.17 -10.21 -11.93
C LYS A 137 -0.66 -9.54 -10.84
N ILE A 138 -1.44 -8.57 -11.24
CA ILE A 138 -2.67 -8.23 -10.52
C ILE A 138 -3.81 -9.08 -11.08
N ARG A 139 -4.68 -9.52 -10.19
CA ARG A 139 -5.90 -10.26 -10.52
C ARG A 139 -7.10 -9.47 -10.02
N LEU A 140 -8.09 -9.31 -10.89
CA LEU A 140 -9.42 -8.80 -10.60
C LEU A 140 -10.40 -9.90 -10.99
N GLU A 141 -11.20 -10.37 -10.05
CA GLU A 141 -12.17 -11.43 -10.29
C GLU A 141 -13.51 -11.04 -9.69
N THR A 142 -14.55 -11.19 -10.50
CA THR A 142 -15.94 -10.99 -10.13
C THR A 142 -16.76 -12.18 -10.61
N GLU A 143 -18.05 -12.19 -10.32
CA GLU A 143 -18.98 -13.17 -10.90
C GLU A 143 -19.03 -13.13 -12.44
N ALA A 144 -18.70 -11.97 -13.04
CA ALA A 144 -18.67 -11.80 -14.49
C ALA A 144 -17.40 -12.37 -15.15
N GLY A 145 -16.37 -12.70 -14.37
CA GLY A 145 -15.13 -13.30 -14.86
C GLY A 145 -13.88 -12.74 -14.21
N ARG A 146 -12.73 -13.11 -14.78
CA ARG A 146 -11.39 -12.77 -14.31
C ARG A 146 -10.65 -11.92 -15.34
N ALA A 147 -9.97 -10.89 -14.86
CA ALA A 147 -8.92 -10.17 -15.60
C ALA A 147 -7.60 -10.28 -14.83
N ASP A 148 -6.53 -10.63 -15.55
CA ASP A 148 -5.16 -10.62 -15.04
C ASP A 148 -4.35 -9.61 -15.87
N ILE A 149 -3.64 -8.69 -15.22
CA ILE A 149 -2.61 -7.86 -15.86
C ILE A 149 -1.26 -8.36 -15.37
N ALA A 150 -0.47 -8.94 -16.28
CA ALA A 150 0.72 -9.70 -15.94
C ALA A 150 2.00 -9.11 -16.55
N THR A 151 3.12 -9.38 -15.89
CA THR A 151 4.48 -9.07 -16.30
C THR A 151 5.39 -10.25 -15.96
N ASP A 152 6.65 -10.15 -16.38
CA ASP A 152 7.70 -11.09 -15.98
C ASP A 152 7.88 -11.09 -14.46
N LEU A 153 8.34 -12.22 -13.92
CA LEU A 153 8.62 -12.35 -12.49
C LEU A 153 9.71 -11.35 -12.05
N PRO A 154 9.53 -10.63 -10.93
CA PRO A 154 10.58 -9.80 -10.35
C PRO A 154 11.84 -10.59 -10.04
N GLU A 155 13.00 -9.93 -10.04
CA GLU A 155 14.26 -10.56 -9.65
C GLU A 155 14.22 -11.03 -8.19
N THR A 156 14.82 -12.19 -7.92
CA THR A 156 14.84 -12.82 -6.59
C THR A 156 16.09 -12.43 -5.80
N GLY A 157 16.05 -12.61 -4.48
CA GLY A 157 17.18 -12.41 -3.58
C GLY A 157 17.58 -10.95 -3.35
N LYS A 158 16.76 -9.99 -3.80
CA LYS A 158 16.93 -8.57 -3.52
C LYS A 158 15.59 -7.84 -3.46
N PHE A 159 15.58 -6.69 -2.80
CA PHE A 159 14.43 -5.80 -2.79
C PHE A 159 14.18 -5.19 -4.18
N VAL A 160 12.98 -5.40 -4.71
CA VAL A 160 12.45 -4.80 -5.94
C VAL A 160 11.22 -3.97 -5.59
N HIS A 161 11.12 -2.78 -6.17
CA HIS A 161 9.92 -1.95 -6.05
C HIS A 161 8.94 -2.38 -7.13
N ILE A 162 7.75 -2.81 -6.71
CA ILE A 162 6.65 -3.14 -7.61
C ILE A 162 5.59 -2.05 -7.54
N ALA A 163 5.00 -1.74 -8.69
CA ALA A 163 3.88 -0.81 -8.80
C ALA A 163 2.94 -1.30 -9.91
N PHE A 164 1.65 -1.38 -9.61
CA PHE A 164 0.61 -1.76 -10.55
C PHE A 164 -0.56 -0.80 -10.44
N THR A 165 -1.26 -0.60 -11.55
CA THR A 165 -2.50 0.18 -11.66
C THR A 165 -3.38 -0.46 -12.72
N ASN A 166 -4.70 -0.34 -12.60
CA ASN A 166 -5.68 -0.95 -13.52
C ASN A 166 -6.68 0.06 -14.08
#